data_AF-A0AAU1VGM2-F1
#
_entry.id   AF-A0AAU1VGM2-F1
#
_cell.length_a   1.000
_cell.length_b   1.000
_cell.length_c   1.000
_cell.angle_alpha   90.00
_cell.angle_beta   90.00
_cell.angle_gamma   90.00
#
_symmetry.space_group_name_H-M   'P 1'
#
loop_
_entity.id
_entity.type
_entity.pdbx_description
1 polymer ?
#
loop_
_entity_poly.entity_id
_entity_poly.type
_entity_poly.pdbx_seq_one_letter_code
_entity_poly.pdbx_strand_id
1 'polypeptide(L)'
;MSGLPAARRTVLKGAALAGAAGLGAAACSTESKLGHAQTPTPTAPVELGAADEVPVGGAKLYREQRVVVSCLAAGQYKAFSAQCTHAGCLLDKVEENEGNCPCHGSRFDVTTGKAVRGPATVPLPSVPLKLENGKLVAGPGA
;
A
#
# COMPACT_ATOMS: atom_id res chain seq x y z
N MET A 1 -27.36 47.61 -38.24
CA MET A 1 -27.48 48.85 -37.46
C MET A 1 -27.91 48.45 -36.04
N SER A 2 -27.07 48.61 -35.02
CA SER A 2 -26.88 49.84 -34.22
C SER A 2 -28.13 50.14 -33.36
N GLY A 3 -28.11 50.23 -32.02
CA GLY A 3 -27.05 49.96 -31.03
C GLY A 3 -27.30 50.72 -29.71
N LEU A 4 -27.08 50.08 -28.55
CA LEU A 4 -27.14 50.65 -27.17
C LEU A 4 -28.50 51.28 -26.76
N PRO A 5 -28.73 51.76 -25.50
CA PRO A 5 -27.89 51.76 -24.29
C PRO A 5 -28.46 50.76 -23.23
N ALA A 6 -28.29 50.81 -21.89
CA ALA A 6 -27.68 51.78 -20.96
C ALA A 6 -27.18 51.10 -19.65
N ALA A 7 -26.40 51.82 -18.84
CA ALA A 7 -25.98 51.41 -17.49
C ALA A 7 -26.87 51.98 -16.36
N ARG A 8 -26.93 51.24 -15.23
CA ARG A 8 -27.30 51.57 -13.83
C ARG A 8 -27.62 50.23 -13.11
N ARG A 9 -27.43 50.00 -11.79
CA ARG A 9 -27.27 50.89 -10.64
C ARG A 9 -26.61 50.15 -9.45
N THR A 10 -25.81 50.83 -8.64
CA THR A 10 -25.22 50.29 -7.39
C THR A 10 -26.22 50.36 -6.21
N VAL A 11 -26.36 49.28 -5.44
CA VAL A 11 -26.89 49.28 -4.04
C VAL A 11 -26.11 48.19 -3.27
N LEU A 12 -25.14 48.51 -2.42
CA LEU A 12 -25.20 48.89 -1.00
C LEU A 12 -25.39 47.74 0.01
N LYS A 13 -24.29 47.43 0.72
CA LYS A 13 -24.18 47.07 2.15
C LYS A 13 -25.23 46.12 2.79
N GLY A 14 -24.75 44.93 3.15
CA GLY A 14 -24.53 44.60 4.57
C GLY A 14 -25.52 43.65 5.26
N ALA A 15 -24.98 42.57 5.82
CA ALA A 15 -25.50 41.91 7.02
C ALA A 15 -24.34 41.12 7.66
N ALA A 16 -24.05 41.38 8.93
CA ALA A 16 -23.15 40.55 9.73
C ALA A 16 -24.01 39.69 10.67
N LEU A 17 -23.74 38.39 10.72
CA LEU A 17 -24.24 37.51 11.79
C LEU A 17 -23.09 36.60 12.22
N ALA A 18 -22.68 36.74 13.47
CA ALA A 18 -21.82 35.78 14.15
C ALA A 18 -22.65 34.56 14.56
N GLY A 19 -22.11 33.36 14.34
CA GLY A 19 -22.70 32.11 14.80
C GLY A 19 -21.59 31.14 15.18
N ALA A 20 -21.47 30.83 16.46
CA ALA A 20 -20.45 29.92 16.99
C ALA A 20 -21.08 28.61 17.48
N ALA A 21 -20.79 27.53 16.77
CA ALA A 21 -20.84 26.13 17.18
C ALA A 21 -20.18 25.34 16.03
N GLY A 22 -19.23 24.43 16.22
CA GLY A 22 -19.01 23.60 17.39
C GLY A 22 -19.63 22.23 17.14
N LEU A 23 -18.91 21.35 16.44
CA LEU A 23 -18.81 19.91 16.70
C LEU A 23 -17.76 19.32 15.76
N GLY A 24 -16.79 18.59 16.31
CA GLY A 24 -15.84 17.85 15.50
C GLY A 24 -16.45 16.54 15.02
N ALA A 25 -16.27 16.23 13.74
CA ALA A 25 -16.05 14.86 13.31
C ALA A 25 -14.68 14.84 12.65
N ALA A 26 -13.65 14.47 13.41
CA ALA A 26 -12.43 13.97 12.79
C ALA A 26 -12.86 12.70 12.04
N ALA A 27 -12.99 12.81 10.71
CA ALA A 27 -13.26 11.67 9.86
C ALA A 27 -12.04 10.76 9.90
N CYS A 28 -12.03 9.85 10.87
CA CYS A 28 -11.19 8.68 10.89
C CYS A 28 -11.61 7.77 9.74
N SER A 29 -11.29 8.17 8.50
CA SER A 29 -11.33 7.31 7.33
C SER A 29 -10.21 6.27 7.48
N THR A 30 -10.43 5.29 8.35
CA THR A 30 -9.73 4.01 8.38
C THR A 30 -10.24 3.14 7.22
N GLU A 31 -10.14 3.69 6.01
CA GLU A 31 -10.62 3.11 4.76
C GLU A 31 -9.43 2.97 3.82
N SER A 32 -8.79 1.80 3.89
CA SER A 32 -7.88 1.24 2.87
C SER A 32 -6.97 2.23 2.13
N LYS A 33 -6.24 3.10 2.86
CA LYS A 33 -5.34 4.12 2.29
C LYS A 33 -4.06 3.58 1.64
N LEU A 34 -4.04 2.29 1.29
CA LEU A 34 -2.94 1.59 0.63
C LEU A 34 -3.32 1.28 -0.83
N GLY A 35 -3.64 2.33 -1.59
CA GLY A 35 -4.01 2.21 -3.00
C GLY A 35 -2.87 1.73 -3.92
N HIS A 36 -3.10 1.78 -5.23
CA HIS A 36 -2.12 1.40 -6.25
C HIS A 36 -0.91 2.34 -6.24
N ALA A 37 0.23 1.91 -5.70
CA ALA A 37 1.48 2.66 -5.81
C ALA A 37 2.07 2.51 -7.21
N GLN A 38 2.72 3.57 -7.71
CA GLN A 38 3.44 3.55 -8.99
C GLN A 38 4.74 2.73 -8.93
N THR A 39 5.29 2.51 -7.74
CA THR A 39 6.49 1.70 -7.51
C THR A 39 6.11 0.45 -6.69
N PRO A 40 6.44 -0.77 -7.17
CA PRO A 40 6.05 -2.01 -6.49
C PRO A 40 6.88 -2.33 -5.25
N THR A 41 8.08 -1.77 -5.12
CA THR A 41 9.01 -2.06 -4.03
C THR A 41 9.37 -0.78 -3.25
N PRO A 42 9.82 -0.88 -1.98
CA PRO A 42 10.38 0.25 -1.27
C PRO A 42 11.52 0.92 -2.06
N THR A 43 11.58 2.25 -2.02
CA THR A 43 12.63 3.07 -2.66
C THR A 43 13.74 3.51 -1.69
N ALA A 44 13.58 3.21 -0.40
CA ALA A 44 14.52 3.43 0.68
C ALA A 44 14.47 2.22 1.64
N PRO A 45 15.45 2.03 2.53
CA PRO A 45 15.37 1.02 3.58
C PRO A 45 14.14 1.22 4.47
N VAL A 46 13.44 0.14 4.79
CA VAL A 46 12.31 0.13 5.73
C VAL A 46 12.46 -1.00 6.73
N GLU A 47 12.39 -0.68 8.02
CA GLU A 47 12.34 -1.66 9.09
C GLU A 47 10.97 -2.36 9.12
N LEU A 48 10.97 -3.69 9.15
CA LEU A 48 9.75 -4.51 9.18
C LEU A 48 9.38 -5.01 10.59
N GLY A 49 10.32 -4.99 11.54
CA GLY A 49 10.14 -5.55 12.89
C GLY A 49 11.13 -6.68 13.17
N ALA A 50 10.89 -7.45 14.25
CA ALA A 50 11.78 -8.54 14.64
C ALA A 50 11.65 -9.74 13.67
N ALA A 51 12.76 -10.43 13.43
CA ALA A 51 12.83 -11.46 12.39
C ALA A 51 12.10 -12.77 12.75
N ASP A 52 12.00 -13.07 14.04
CA ASP A 52 11.26 -14.20 14.62
C ASP A 52 9.73 -14.03 14.53
N GLU A 53 9.24 -12.83 14.20
CA GLU A 53 7.84 -12.61 13.82
C GLU A 53 7.46 -13.27 12.48
N VAL A 54 8.45 -13.68 11.67
CA VAL A 54 8.23 -14.45 10.43
C VAL A 54 8.39 -15.94 10.75
N PRO A 55 7.29 -16.73 10.75
CA PRO A 55 7.35 -18.13 11.16
C PRO A 55 8.19 -18.98 10.19
N VAL A 56 9.03 -19.85 10.75
CA VAL A 56 9.79 -20.84 9.97
C VAL A 56 8.82 -21.81 9.29
N GLY A 57 9.02 -22.06 7.99
CA GLY A 57 8.10 -22.79 7.12
C GLY A 57 6.94 -21.96 6.57
N GLY A 58 6.86 -20.67 6.90
CA GLY A 58 5.77 -19.77 6.52
C GLY A 58 6.24 -18.39 6.08
N ALA A 59 5.31 -17.43 6.15
CA ALA A 59 5.55 -16.06 5.70
C ALA A 59 4.69 -15.05 6.48
N LYS A 60 5.15 -13.80 6.51
CA LYS A 60 4.45 -12.63 7.08
C LYS A 60 4.29 -11.54 6.03
N LEU A 61 3.12 -10.93 6.02
CA LEU A 61 2.72 -9.88 5.09
C LEU A 61 2.73 -8.52 5.79
N TYR A 62 3.56 -7.60 5.30
CA TYR A 62 3.74 -6.24 5.80
C TYR A 62 3.06 -5.28 4.82
N ARG A 63 1.74 -5.08 5.00
CA ARG A 63 0.89 -4.38 4.00
C ARG A 63 1.25 -2.90 3.86
N GLU A 64 1.56 -2.22 4.96
CA GLU A 64 1.92 -0.80 4.97
C GLU A 64 3.22 -0.56 4.17
N GLN A 65 4.22 -1.41 4.37
CA GLN A 65 5.51 -1.40 3.69
C GLN A 65 5.46 -2.00 2.28
N ARG A 66 4.35 -2.67 1.92
CA ARG A 66 4.13 -3.36 0.64
C ARG A 66 5.12 -4.50 0.39
N VAL A 67 5.49 -5.24 1.44
CA VAL A 67 6.43 -6.36 1.38
C VAL A 67 5.79 -7.62 1.95
N VAL A 68 6.07 -8.77 1.36
CA VAL A 68 5.85 -10.09 1.98
C VAL A 68 7.21 -10.75 2.21
N VAL A 69 7.42 -11.33 3.39
CA VAL A 69 8.66 -12.03 3.75
C VAL A 69 8.33 -13.49 4.07
N SER A 70 9.02 -14.42 3.43
CA SER A 70 8.98 -15.86 3.75
C SER A 70 10.25 -16.29 4.48
N CYS A 71 10.13 -17.34 5.31
CA CYS A 71 11.22 -17.95 6.07
C CYS A 71 11.16 -19.47 5.87
N LEU A 72 11.95 -20.03 4.94
CA LEU A 72 11.89 -21.47 4.62
C LEU A 72 12.56 -22.34 5.70
N ALA A 73 13.61 -21.81 6.31
CA ALA A 73 14.35 -22.39 7.42
C ALA A 73 14.87 -21.24 8.29
N ALA A 74 15.22 -21.50 9.56
CA ALA A 74 15.70 -20.45 10.47
C ALA A 74 16.85 -19.63 9.86
N GLY A 75 16.67 -18.30 9.80
CA GLY A 75 17.62 -17.37 9.18
C GLY A 75 17.56 -17.26 7.64
N GLN A 76 16.80 -18.11 6.95
CA GLN A 76 16.67 -18.10 5.48
C GLN A 76 15.43 -17.31 5.04
N TYR A 77 15.54 -15.99 5.10
CA TYR A 77 14.48 -15.07 4.70
C TYR A 77 14.54 -14.70 3.22
N LYS A 78 13.39 -14.50 2.59
CA LYS A 78 13.25 -13.88 1.26
C LYS A 78 12.13 -12.86 1.30
N ALA A 79 12.32 -11.71 0.66
CA ALA A 79 11.29 -10.69 0.53
C ALA A 79 10.87 -10.49 -0.94
N PHE A 80 9.58 -10.26 -1.12
CA PHE A 80 8.97 -9.88 -2.40
C PHE A 80 8.02 -8.71 -2.20
N SER A 81 7.72 -7.99 -3.28
CA SER A 81 6.64 -7.01 -3.30
C SER A 81 5.32 -7.67 -2.91
N ALA A 82 4.54 -7.02 -2.05
CA ALA A 82 3.13 -7.36 -1.82
C ALA A 82 2.20 -6.70 -2.86
N GLN A 83 2.73 -6.08 -3.93
CA GLN A 83 1.95 -5.52 -5.01
C GLN A 83 1.74 -6.56 -6.12
N CYS A 84 0.47 -6.93 -6.35
CA CYS A 84 0.04 -7.82 -7.42
C CYS A 84 0.42 -7.24 -8.80
N THR A 85 1.17 -8.01 -9.57
CA THR A 85 1.69 -7.65 -10.90
C THR A 85 0.63 -7.57 -12.01
N HIS A 86 -0.63 -7.91 -11.73
CA HIS A 86 -1.73 -7.74 -12.69
C HIS A 86 -2.14 -6.27 -12.85
N ALA A 87 -2.54 -5.62 -11.75
CA ALA A 87 -3.13 -4.28 -11.77
C ALA A 87 -2.63 -3.39 -10.60
N GLY A 88 -1.70 -3.87 -9.77
CA GLY A 88 -1.10 -3.10 -8.68
C GLY A 88 -1.81 -3.16 -7.32
N CYS A 89 -2.85 -3.99 -7.16
CA CYS A 89 -3.51 -4.19 -5.86
C CYS A 89 -2.54 -4.82 -4.85
N LEU A 90 -2.69 -4.51 -3.55
CA LEU A 90 -1.93 -5.22 -2.53
C LEU A 90 -2.54 -6.59 -2.20
N LEU A 91 -1.67 -7.59 -2.02
CA LEU A 91 -2.05 -8.88 -1.45
C LEU A 91 -2.63 -8.67 -0.04
N ASP A 92 -3.72 -9.34 0.31
CA ASP A 92 -4.46 -9.13 1.56
C ASP A 92 -4.23 -10.22 2.61
N LYS A 93 -3.99 -11.46 2.17
CA LYS A 93 -3.66 -12.59 3.04
C LYS A 93 -2.60 -13.51 2.40
N VAL A 94 -1.98 -14.33 3.24
CA VAL A 94 -1.14 -15.46 2.82
C VAL A 94 -1.78 -16.73 3.41
N GLU A 95 -2.03 -17.73 2.57
CA GLU A 95 -2.58 -19.04 2.94
C GLU A 95 -1.72 -20.10 2.27
N GLU A 96 -1.19 -21.08 3.01
CA GLU A 96 -0.38 -22.18 2.45
C GLU A 96 0.83 -21.72 1.60
N ASN A 97 1.45 -20.58 1.97
CA ASN A 97 2.48 -19.87 1.20
C ASN A 97 2.00 -19.28 -0.15
N GLU A 98 0.70 -19.24 -0.43
CA GLU A 98 0.11 -18.44 -1.51
C GLU A 98 -0.34 -17.07 -0.99
N GLY A 99 0.30 -16.02 -1.50
CA GLY A 99 -0.11 -14.63 -1.31
C GLY A 99 -1.26 -14.29 -2.25
N ASN A 100 -2.41 -13.94 -1.69
CA ASN A 100 -3.67 -13.76 -2.40
C ASN A 100 -3.94 -12.29 -2.76
N CYS A 101 -4.33 -12.02 -4.00
CA CYS A 101 -4.79 -10.70 -4.45
C CYS A 101 -6.33 -10.65 -4.49
N PRO A 102 -6.99 -9.80 -3.67
CA PRO A 102 -8.45 -9.79 -3.56
C PRO A 102 -9.16 -9.25 -4.80
N CYS A 103 -8.50 -8.39 -5.58
CA CYS A 103 -9.15 -7.68 -6.69
C CYS A 103 -9.61 -8.60 -7.85
N HIS A 104 -8.83 -9.64 -8.15
CA HIS A 104 -9.08 -10.53 -9.29
C HIS A 104 -8.72 -12.00 -9.01
N GLY A 105 -8.31 -12.32 -7.78
CA GLY A 105 -7.94 -13.68 -7.36
C GLY A 105 -6.59 -14.18 -7.89
N SER A 106 -5.68 -13.30 -8.33
CA SER A 106 -4.30 -13.71 -8.62
C SER A 106 -3.63 -14.24 -7.35
N ARG A 107 -2.82 -15.28 -7.49
CA ARG A 107 -2.06 -15.87 -6.38
C ARG A 107 -0.60 -16.03 -6.73
N PHE A 108 0.25 -15.89 -5.72
CA PHE A 108 1.70 -15.95 -5.86
C PHE A 108 2.31 -16.83 -4.77
N ASP A 109 3.20 -17.74 -5.13
CA ASP A 109 4.05 -18.43 -4.16
C ASP A 109 5.01 -17.42 -3.52
N VAL A 110 4.86 -17.14 -2.22
CA VAL A 110 5.64 -16.11 -1.51
C VAL A 110 7.06 -16.57 -1.13
N THR A 111 7.43 -17.81 -1.46
CA THR A 111 8.78 -18.39 -1.28
C THR A 111 9.64 -18.27 -2.54
N THR A 112 9.01 -18.08 -3.71
CA THR A 112 9.68 -17.90 -5.00
C THR A 112 9.26 -16.64 -5.78
N GLY A 113 8.21 -15.96 -5.35
CA GLY A 113 7.58 -14.82 -6.03
C GLY A 113 6.72 -15.19 -7.24
N LYS A 114 6.71 -16.47 -7.67
CA LYS A 114 6.04 -16.90 -8.91
C LYS A 114 4.53 -16.71 -8.84
N ALA A 115 3.93 -16.20 -9.91
CA ALA A 115 2.48 -16.27 -10.10
C ALA A 115 2.07 -17.74 -10.28
N VAL A 116 1.16 -18.23 -9.43
CA VAL A 116 0.62 -19.60 -9.45
C VAL A 116 -0.85 -19.63 -9.85
N ARG A 117 -1.56 -18.48 -9.79
CA ARG A 117 -2.91 -18.30 -10.33
C ARG A 117 -3.05 -16.93 -10.99
N GLY A 118 -3.63 -16.92 -12.20
CA GLY A 118 -3.91 -15.70 -12.96
C GLY A 118 -5.01 -14.82 -12.34
N PRO A 119 -5.28 -13.61 -12.91
CA PRO A 119 -4.77 -13.12 -14.19
C PRO A 119 -3.30 -12.65 -14.22
N ALA A 120 -2.63 -12.47 -13.07
CA ALA A 120 -1.20 -12.18 -13.06
C ALA A 120 -0.38 -13.33 -13.68
N THR A 121 0.58 -13.00 -14.55
CA THR A 121 1.52 -13.95 -15.18
C THR A 121 2.98 -13.64 -14.85
N VAL A 122 3.27 -12.43 -14.38
CA VAL A 122 4.61 -11.95 -14.01
C VAL A 122 4.85 -12.22 -12.51
N PRO A 123 6.02 -12.77 -12.10
CA PRO A 123 6.36 -12.92 -10.68
C PRO A 123 6.37 -11.60 -9.91
N LEU A 124 6.10 -11.66 -8.60
CA LEU A 124 6.32 -10.54 -7.69
C LEU A 124 7.80 -10.12 -7.74
N PRO A 125 8.12 -8.82 -7.88
CA PRO A 125 9.49 -8.34 -7.77
C PRO A 125 10.13 -8.72 -6.44
N SER A 126 11.33 -9.29 -6.48
CA SER A 126 12.16 -9.49 -5.28
C SER A 126 12.50 -8.16 -4.63
N VAL A 127 12.53 -8.13 -3.31
CA VAL A 127 12.94 -6.97 -2.50
C VAL A 127 14.23 -7.35 -1.76
N PRO A 128 15.31 -6.55 -1.82
CA PRO A 128 16.51 -6.81 -1.02
C PRO A 128 16.17 -6.77 0.47
N LEU A 129 16.79 -7.64 1.27
CA LEU A 129 16.42 -7.88 2.66
C LEU A 129 17.67 -8.27 3.47
N LYS A 130 17.88 -7.58 4.59
CA LYS A 130 18.94 -7.89 5.56
C LYS A 130 18.39 -8.09 6.97
N LEU A 131 19.14 -8.85 7.75
CA LEU A 131 18.96 -8.97 9.19
C LEU A 131 19.96 -8.05 9.90
N GLU A 132 19.46 -7.05 10.62
CA GLU A 132 20.26 -6.06 11.34
C GLU A 132 19.74 -5.94 12.78
N ASN A 133 20.60 -6.20 13.76
CA ASN A 133 20.26 -6.14 15.20
C ASN A 133 18.98 -6.94 15.58
N GLY A 134 18.80 -8.11 14.96
CA GLY A 134 17.62 -8.97 15.17
C GLY A 134 16.36 -8.57 14.38
N LYS A 135 16.42 -7.48 13.62
CA LYS A 135 15.30 -6.94 12.84
C LYS A 135 15.50 -7.11 11.35
N LEU A 136 14.39 -7.23 10.63
CA LEU A 136 14.37 -7.27 9.18
C LEU A 136 14.31 -5.85 8.60
N VAL A 137 15.22 -5.54 7.67
CA VAL A 137 15.23 -4.28 6.91
C VAL A 137 15.14 -4.60 5.42
N ALA A 138 14.14 -4.04 4.75
CA ALA A 138 13.84 -4.31 3.34
C ALA A 138 14.00 -3.05 2.47
N GLY A 139 14.43 -3.22 1.21
CA GLY A 139 14.62 -2.13 0.24
C GLY A 139 16.10 -1.91 -0.13
N PRO A 140 16.42 -0.84 -0.88
CA PRO A 140 17.77 -0.57 -1.35
C PRO A 140 18.79 -0.43 -0.21
N GLY A 141 19.97 -1.05 -0.33
CA GLY A 141 21.00 -1.04 0.73
C GLY A 141 20.77 -2.07 1.85
N ALA A 142 19.82 -2.99 1.65
CA ALA A 142 19.74 -4.26 2.34
C ALA A 142 20.46 -5.36 1.53
#